data_AF-A0A662Y389-F1
#
_entry.id   AF-A0A662Y389-F1
#
_cell.length_a   1.000
_cell.length_b   1.000
_cell.length_c   1.000
_cell.angle_alpha   90.00
_cell.angle_beta   90.00
_cell.angle_gamma   90.00
#
_symmetry.space_group_name_H-M   'P 1'
#
loop_
_entity.id
_entity.type
_entity.pdbx_description
1 polymer ?
#
loop_
_entity_poly.entity_id
_entity_poly.type
_entity_poly.pdbx_seq_one_letter_code
_entity_poly.pdbx_strand_id
1 'polypeptide(L)'
;MAHWLVTELAFVIETTNKLAAHAKGLLERLKKESVDRKKEKNTPLSETRFAIRDNMCATLTKKFMDAMKDYQKAQQKYKSDMKNKVKRQVQIVKPDASEAEIDAVMRSGDPGSIYKSAILQGGAAESITDVFLHCQDKYQDVLRLEQSVAELHQMFLDLALLVEQQGELLDQIDFQVRTAANYVEQGNQEVQKAIAYQKSHRKKMCCLLGIGVAILLAIVVIAIVLKKAS
;
A
#
# COMPACT_ATOMS: atom_id res chain seq x y z
N MET A 1 -6.59 28.15 24.52
CA MET A 1 -6.93 27.67 23.16
C MET A 1 -5.71 27.37 22.28
N ALA A 2 -4.60 28.13 22.38
CA ALA A 2 -3.39 27.88 21.59
C ALA A 2 -2.76 26.49 21.81
N HIS A 3 -2.63 26.05 23.08
CA HIS A 3 -2.09 24.74 23.45
C HIS A 3 -2.86 23.56 22.82
N TRP A 4 -4.18 23.69 22.62
CA TRP A 4 -5.02 22.61 22.07
C TRP A 4 -4.72 22.34 20.58
N LEU A 5 -4.44 23.39 19.81
CA LEU A 5 -4.10 23.27 18.39
C LEU A 5 -2.69 22.68 18.17
N VAL A 6 -1.75 22.97 19.08
CA VAL A 6 -0.39 22.40 19.08
C VAL A 6 -0.45 20.89 19.37
N THR A 7 -1.27 20.49 20.36
CA THR A 7 -1.48 19.08 20.69
C THR A 7 -2.17 18.32 19.56
N GLU A 8 -3.12 18.93 18.87
CA GLU A 8 -3.83 18.28 17.76
C GLU A 8 -2.91 18.03 16.56
N LEU A 9 -2.10 19.01 16.17
CA LEU A 9 -1.13 18.82 15.09
C LEU A 9 -0.10 17.74 15.43
N ALA A 10 0.44 17.77 16.64
CA ALA A 10 1.38 16.75 17.11
C ALA A 10 0.76 15.35 17.07
N PHE A 11 -0.49 15.22 17.53
CA PHE A 11 -1.23 13.97 17.49
C PHE A 11 -1.45 13.45 16.06
N VAL A 12 -1.84 14.33 15.13
CA VAL A 12 -2.07 13.96 13.73
C VAL A 12 -0.77 13.53 13.04
N ILE A 13 0.32 14.27 13.23
CA ILE A 13 1.64 13.92 12.66
C ILE A 13 2.10 12.57 13.21
N GLU A 14 2.06 12.38 14.53
CA GLU A 14 2.50 11.14 15.18
C GLU A 14 1.67 9.93 14.73
N THR A 15 0.35 10.08 14.68
CA THR A 15 -0.55 9.02 14.23
C THR A 15 -0.31 8.67 12.75
N THR A 16 -0.13 9.68 11.91
CA THR A 16 0.17 9.50 10.47
C THR A 16 1.51 8.81 10.27
N ASN A 17 2.55 9.20 11.01
CA ASN A 17 3.87 8.58 10.92
C ASN A 17 3.86 7.13 11.40
N LYS A 18 3.14 6.82 12.49
CA LYS A 18 2.94 5.43 12.96
C LYS A 18 2.23 4.58 11.90
N LEU A 19 1.17 5.11 11.28
CA LEU A 19 0.45 4.40 10.23
C LEU A 19 1.33 4.18 9.00
N ALA A 20 2.11 5.19 8.60
CA ALA A 20 3.05 5.10 7.49
C ALA A 20 4.15 4.07 7.74
N ALA A 21 4.73 4.04 8.95
CA ALA A 21 5.71 3.04 9.35
C ALA A 21 5.12 1.62 9.33
N HIS A 22 3.89 1.45 9.82
CA HIS A 22 3.20 0.17 9.76
C HIS A 22 2.92 -0.29 8.33
N ALA A 23 2.45 0.62 7.47
CA ALA A 23 2.22 0.34 6.05
C ALA A 23 3.52 -0.05 5.33
N LYS A 24 4.62 0.68 5.59
CA LYS A 24 5.95 0.33 5.10
C LYS A 24 6.36 -1.09 5.52
N GLY A 25 6.22 -1.43 6.80
CA GLY A 25 6.53 -2.77 7.30
C GLY A 25 5.65 -3.88 6.73
N LEU A 26 4.41 -3.58 6.34
CA LEU A 26 3.56 -4.52 5.59
C LEU A 26 4.08 -4.73 4.16
N LEU A 27 4.47 -3.66 3.46
CA LEU A 27 5.03 -3.73 2.10
C LEU A 27 6.34 -4.51 2.07
N GLU A 28 7.24 -4.27 3.03
CA GLU A 28 8.51 -4.99 3.15
C GLU A 28 8.28 -6.49 3.39
N ARG A 29 7.34 -6.85 4.28
CA ARG A 29 6.94 -8.25 4.50
C ARG A 29 6.38 -8.90 3.23
N LEU A 30 5.51 -8.18 2.52
CA LEU A 30 4.88 -8.69 1.30
C LEU A 30 5.91 -8.96 0.20
N LYS A 31 6.92 -8.10 0.05
CA LYS A 31 8.05 -8.34 -0.87
C LYS A 31 8.92 -9.51 -0.41
N LYS A 32 9.23 -9.62 0.89
CA LYS A 32 10.02 -10.73 1.42
C LYS A 32 9.33 -12.07 1.15
N GLU A 33 8.03 -12.16 1.42
CA GLU A 33 7.24 -13.35 1.12
C GLU A 33 7.19 -13.70 -0.36
N SER A 34 7.22 -12.72 -1.27
CA SER A 34 7.22 -12.99 -2.70
C SER A 34 8.58 -13.56 -3.15
N VAL A 35 9.68 -13.07 -2.58
CA VAL A 35 11.04 -13.57 -2.83
C VAL A 35 11.25 -14.99 -2.26
N ASP A 36 10.81 -15.25 -1.02
CA ASP A 36 11.03 -16.55 -0.39
C ASP A 36 10.26 -17.68 -1.10
N ARG A 37 9.03 -17.41 -1.55
CA ARG A 37 8.23 -18.43 -2.26
C ARG A 37 8.75 -18.72 -3.68
N LYS A 38 9.43 -17.78 -4.34
CA LYS A 38 10.12 -18.05 -5.61
C LYS A 38 11.17 -19.16 -5.46
N LYS A 39 11.73 -19.36 -4.26
CA LYS A 39 12.73 -20.40 -4.00
C LYS A 39 12.13 -21.79 -3.77
N GLU A 40 10.84 -21.88 -3.41
CA GLU A 40 10.26 -23.13 -2.88
C GLU A 40 9.58 -24.04 -3.93
N LYS A 41 9.09 -23.54 -5.08
CA LYS A 41 8.43 -24.42 -6.10
C LYS A 41 8.50 -23.90 -7.55
N ASN A 42 9.07 -24.73 -8.44
CA ASN A 42 8.95 -24.63 -9.90
C ASN A 42 7.72 -25.41 -10.40
N THR A 43 6.53 -24.81 -10.33
CA THR A 43 5.37 -25.29 -11.10
C THR A 43 4.81 -24.13 -11.94
N PRO A 44 4.33 -24.35 -13.18
CA PRO A 44 3.87 -23.27 -14.06
C PRO A 44 2.74 -22.43 -13.45
N LEU A 45 1.80 -23.06 -12.74
CA LEU A 45 0.73 -22.41 -11.97
C LEU A 45 1.25 -21.57 -10.77
N SER A 46 2.49 -21.79 -10.35
CA SER A 46 3.15 -21.00 -9.31
C SER A 46 3.75 -19.73 -9.89
N GLU A 47 4.36 -19.79 -11.08
CA GLU A 47 4.98 -18.65 -11.76
C GLU A 47 3.98 -17.51 -12.02
N THR A 48 2.80 -17.82 -12.57
CA THR A 48 1.74 -16.82 -12.80
C THR A 48 1.27 -16.18 -11.50
N ARG A 49 1.12 -16.97 -10.42
CA ARG A 49 0.71 -16.45 -9.11
C ARG A 49 1.79 -15.57 -8.49
N PHE A 50 3.06 -15.87 -8.71
CA PHE A 50 4.16 -15.07 -8.18
C PHE A 50 4.25 -13.71 -8.83
N ALA A 51 4.16 -13.62 -10.15
CA ALA A 51 4.28 -12.34 -10.81
C ALA A 51 3.03 -11.45 -10.65
N ILE A 52 1.83 -12.02 -10.48
CA ILE A 52 0.68 -11.25 -9.99
C ILE A 52 0.98 -10.62 -8.63
N ARG A 53 1.56 -11.38 -7.68
CA ARG A 53 1.91 -10.84 -6.35
C ARG A 53 3.01 -9.80 -6.38
N ASP A 54 4.06 -10.01 -7.18
CA ASP A 54 5.14 -9.02 -7.36
C ASP A 54 4.57 -7.71 -7.91
N ASN A 55 3.65 -7.80 -8.88
CA ASN A 55 2.99 -6.62 -9.41
C ASN A 55 2.10 -5.91 -8.39
N MET A 56 1.29 -6.66 -7.64
CA MET A 56 0.51 -6.09 -6.54
C MET A 56 1.42 -5.37 -5.54
N CYS A 57 2.55 -5.96 -5.18
CA CYS A 57 3.53 -5.33 -4.30
C CYS A 57 4.04 -4.01 -4.88
N ALA A 58 4.51 -4.02 -6.13
CA ALA A 58 5.03 -2.82 -6.80
C ALA A 58 3.96 -1.71 -6.91
N THR A 59 2.73 -2.07 -7.27
CA THR A 59 1.60 -1.15 -7.38
C THR A 59 1.24 -0.53 -6.02
N LEU A 60 1.16 -1.35 -4.96
CA LEU A 60 0.88 -0.87 -3.62
C LEU A 60 1.98 0.05 -3.09
N THR A 61 3.25 -0.30 -3.33
CA THR A 61 4.39 0.56 -2.96
C THR A 61 4.34 1.89 -3.69
N LYS A 62 4.00 1.91 -4.99
CA LYS A 62 3.84 3.16 -5.75
C LYS A 62 2.74 4.05 -5.17
N LYS A 63 1.54 3.48 -4.96
CA LYS A 63 0.41 4.23 -4.37
C LYS A 63 0.74 4.78 -3.00
N PHE A 64 1.45 3.99 -2.19
CA PHE A 64 1.94 4.44 -0.89
C PHE A 64 2.92 5.61 -1.04
N MET A 65 3.93 5.50 -1.90
CA MET A 65 4.89 6.58 -2.14
C MET A 65 4.21 7.86 -2.65
N ASP A 66 3.22 7.75 -3.52
CA ASP A 66 2.48 8.91 -4.02
C ASP A 66 1.69 9.60 -2.90
N ALA A 67 1.00 8.83 -2.05
CA ALA A 67 0.31 9.37 -0.87
C ALA A 67 1.29 10.05 0.11
N MET A 68 2.46 9.45 0.34
CA MET A 68 3.48 10.04 1.22
C MET A 68 4.10 11.31 0.63
N LYS A 69 4.23 11.41 -0.70
CA LYS A 69 4.67 12.65 -1.37
C LYS A 69 3.66 13.77 -1.17
N ASP A 70 2.36 13.47 -1.26
CA ASP A 70 1.32 14.46 -1.01
C ASP A 70 1.30 14.89 0.46
N TYR A 71 1.53 13.95 1.39
CA TYR A 71 1.73 14.28 2.80
C TYR A 71 2.94 15.19 3.01
N GLN A 72 4.10 14.89 2.41
CA GLN A 72 5.28 15.75 2.47
C GLN A 72 5.02 17.16 1.92
N LYS A 73 4.31 17.29 0.78
CA LYS A 73 3.92 18.59 0.23
C LYS A 73 3.03 19.38 1.20
N ALA A 74 2.06 18.71 1.84
CA ALA A 74 1.19 19.34 2.84
C ALA A 74 2.00 19.83 4.05
N GLN A 75 2.96 19.04 4.54
CA GLN A 75 3.87 19.43 5.61
C GLN A 75 4.75 20.63 5.24
N GLN A 76 5.31 20.65 4.03
CA GLN A 76 6.12 21.78 3.53
C GLN A 76 5.30 23.06 3.40
N LYS A 77 4.06 22.95 2.89
CA LYS A 77 3.14 24.08 2.82
C LYS A 77 2.84 24.64 4.21
N TYR A 78 2.51 23.79 5.17
CA TYR A 78 2.25 24.20 6.55
C TYR A 78 3.48 24.89 7.17
N LYS A 79 4.68 24.33 6.98
CA LYS A 79 5.94 24.94 7.44
C LYS A 79 6.12 26.35 6.88
N SER A 80 5.91 26.53 5.58
CA SER A 80 6.01 27.84 4.92
C SER A 80 4.97 28.83 5.46
N ASP A 81 3.71 28.41 5.58
CA ASP A 81 2.62 29.21 6.13
C ASP A 81 2.91 29.63 7.56
N MET A 82 3.47 28.73 8.37
CA MET A 82 3.81 29.01 9.75
C MET A 82 4.98 29.99 9.87
N LYS A 83 6.04 29.79 9.09
CA LYS A 83 7.18 30.72 9.01
C LYS A 83 6.72 32.13 8.64
N ASN A 84 5.81 32.25 7.67
CA ASN A 84 5.25 33.53 7.25
C ASN A 84 4.41 34.19 8.35
N LYS A 85 3.61 33.41 9.10
CA LYS A 85 2.84 33.91 10.25
C LYS A 85 3.78 34.44 11.33
N VAL A 86 4.80 33.69 11.70
CA VAL A 86 5.75 34.14 12.73
C VAL A 86 6.53 35.36 12.28
N LYS A 87 6.99 35.40 11.02
CA LYS A 87 7.65 36.59 10.45
C LYS A 87 6.81 37.85 10.61
N ARG A 88 5.52 37.79 10.25
CA ARG A 88 4.59 38.93 10.41
C ARG A 88 4.46 39.36 11.87
N GLN A 89 4.38 38.40 12.80
CA GLN A 89 4.27 38.68 14.23
C GLN A 89 5.53 39.35 14.80
N VAL A 90 6.72 38.90 14.39
CA VAL A 90 7.97 39.54 14.79
C VAL A 90 8.10 40.95 14.20
N GLN A 91 7.66 41.15 12.95
CA GLN A 91 7.71 42.45 12.27
C GLN A 91 6.79 43.51 12.91
N ILE A 92 5.75 43.12 13.65
CA ILE A 92 4.93 44.06 14.44
C ILE A 92 5.78 44.72 15.54
N VAL A 93 6.72 43.98 16.12
CA VAL A 93 7.51 44.45 17.27
C VAL A 93 8.89 44.97 16.87
N LYS A 94 9.49 44.39 15.82
CA LYS A 94 10.75 44.83 15.23
C LYS A 94 10.62 44.84 13.70
N PRO A 95 10.24 45.99 13.09
CA PRO A 95 10.02 46.12 11.65
C PRO A 95 11.24 45.72 10.80
N ASP A 96 12.45 45.97 11.33
CA ASP A 96 13.72 45.74 10.65
C ASP A 96 14.32 44.34 10.91
N ALA A 97 13.55 43.42 11.51
CA ALA A 97 14.05 42.10 11.84
C ALA A 97 14.40 41.30 10.58
N SER A 98 15.66 40.83 10.50
CA SER A 98 16.09 39.98 9.40
C SER A 98 15.53 38.55 9.56
N GLU A 99 15.38 37.83 8.45
CA GLU A 99 14.86 36.45 8.48
C GLU A 99 15.76 35.51 9.30
N ALA A 100 17.06 35.77 9.33
CA ALA A 100 18.03 35.01 10.14
C ALA A 100 17.90 35.32 11.65
N GLU A 101 17.64 36.58 12.02
CA GLU A 101 17.36 36.95 13.42
C GLU A 101 16.05 36.33 13.91
N ILE A 102 15.03 36.30 13.05
CA ILE A 102 13.72 35.68 13.30
C ILE A 102 13.88 34.17 13.54
N ASP A 103 14.65 33.48 12.70
CA ASP A 103 14.98 32.06 12.86
C ASP A 103 15.81 31.79 14.13
N ALA A 104 16.77 32.68 14.44
CA ALA A 104 17.66 32.53 15.60
C ALA A 104 16.91 32.66 16.93
N VAL A 105 15.98 33.61 17.05
CA VAL A 105 15.17 33.79 18.27
C VAL A 105 14.07 32.75 18.41
N MET A 106 13.55 32.25 17.30
CA MET A 106 12.70 31.07 17.35
C MET A 106 13.46 29.83 17.83
N ARG A 107 14.69 29.60 17.36
CA ARG A 107 15.55 28.48 17.77
C ARG A 107 15.99 28.54 19.22
N SER A 108 16.39 29.71 19.71
CA SER A 108 16.96 29.87 21.05
C SER A 108 15.92 29.70 22.16
N GLY A 109 14.63 29.89 21.83
CA GLY A 109 13.55 29.84 22.82
C GLY A 109 13.66 30.91 23.90
N ASP A 110 14.58 31.88 23.74
CA ASP A 110 14.83 32.95 24.69
C ASP A 110 14.11 34.23 24.24
N PRO A 111 12.99 34.61 24.89
CA PRO A 111 12.29 35.87 24.61
C PRO A 111 13.17 37.08 24.87
N GLY A 112 14.17 36.95 25.74
CA GLY A 112 14.94 38.07 26.26
C GLY A 112 15.78 38.81 25.21
N SER A 113 16.28 38.14 24.18
CA SER A 113 17.30 38.74 23.31
C SER A 113 16.77 39.74 22.27
N ILE A 114 15.60 39.47 21.65
CA ILE A 114 14.98 40.38 20.67
C ILE A 114 13.95 41.31 21.31
N TYR A 115 13.26 40.86 22.37
CA TYR A 115 12.14 41.60 22.93
C TYR A 115 12.52 42.49 24.12
N LYS A 116 13.67 42.30 24.78
CA LYS A 116 14.15 43.25 25.81
C LYS A 116 14.29 44.66 25.26
N SER A 117 14.83 44.81 24.05
CA SER A 117 15.00 46.11 23.40
C SER A 117 13.67 46.78 23.05
N ALA A 118 12.67 46.02 22.61
CA ALA A 118 11.33 46.53 22.29
C ALA A 118 10.49 46.85 23.54
N ILE A 119 10.61 46.05 24.60
CA ILE A 119 9.96 46.29 25.90
C ILE A 119 10.57 47.52 26.59
N LEU A 120 11.89 47.73 26.48
CA LEU A 120 12.58 48.90 27.02
C LEU A 120 12.24 50.21 26.27
N GLN A 121 11.75 50.14 25.03
CA GLN A 121 11.32 51.31 24.23
C GLN A 121 9.87 51.76 24.51
N GLY A 122 9.19 51.19 25.51
CA GLY A 122 7.85 51.63 25.91
C GLY A 122 6.69 50.98 25.15
N GLY A 123 6.94 49.89 24.42
CA GLY A 123 5.87 49.06 23.86
C GLY A 123 5.09 48.33 24.96
N ALA A 124 3.79 48.09 24.75
CA ALA A 124 2.93 47.39 25.70
C ALA A 124 3.47 45.97 25.99
N ALA A 125 4.14 45.81 27.15
CA ALA A 125 4.86 44.60 27.53
C ALA A 125 3.98 43.32 27.50
N GLU A 126 2.69 43.45 27.78
CA GLU A 126 1.72 42.35 27.64
C GLU A 126 1.57 41.87 26.20
N SER A 127 1.37 42.78 25.24
CA SER A 127 1.18 42.43 23.82
C SER A 127 2.41 41.74 23.23
N ILE A 128 3.60 42.14 23.67
CA ILE A 128 4.88 41.57 23.22
C ILE A 128 5.06 40.14 23.77
N THR A 129 4.67 39.92 25.02
CA THR A 129 4.78 38.61 25.68
C THR A 129 3.81 37.60 25.05
N ASP A 130 2.57 38.02 24.75
CA ASP A 130 1.57 37.18 24.08
C ASP A 130 2.00 36.78 22.66
N VAL A 131 2.51 37.75 21.89
CA VAL A 131 3.08 37.50 20.56
C VAL A 131 4.25 36.50 20.63
N PHE A 132 5.12 36.62 21.62
CA PHE A 132 6.23 35.68 21.82
C PHE A 132 5.75 34.25 22.09
N LEU A 133 4.82 34.07 23.03
CA LEU A 133 4.28 32.74 23.37
C LEU A 133 3.65 32.08 22.15
N HIS A 134 2.88 32.86 21.37
CA HIS A 134 2.33 32.40 20.10
C HIS A 134 3.41 32.01 19.09
N CYS A 135 4.52 32.75 18.98
CA CYS A 135 5.63 32.40 18.08
C CYS A 135 6.35 31.13 18.52
N GLN A 136 6.56 30.95 19.81
CA GLN A 136 7.25 29.78 20.38
C GLN A 136 6.49 28.48 20.14
N ASP A 137 5.17 28.47 20.39
CA ASP A 137 4.29 27.33 20.12
C ASP A 137 4.36 26.91 18.64
N LYS A 138 4.36 27.91 17.74
CA LYS A 138 4.44 27.69 16.30
C LYS A 138 5.78 27.20 15.82
N TYR A 139 6.84 27.55 16.51
CA TYR A 139 8.16 27.02 16.22
C TYR A 139 8.29 25.54 16.63
N GLN A 140 7.70 25.13 17.75
CA GLN A 140 7.64 23.71 18.10
C GLN A 140 6.90 22.88 17.04
N ASP A 141 5.81 23.41 16.47
CA ASP A 141 5.11 22.78 15.35
C ASP A 141 6.03 22.61 14.12
N VAL A 142 6.85 23.62 13.81
CA VAL A 142 7.82 23.58 12.70
C VAL A 142 8.92 22.54 12.95
N LEU A 143 9.47 22.47 14.16
CA LEU A 143 10.49 21.47 14.51
C LEU A 143 9.96 20.03 14.38
N ARG A 144 8.73 19.78 14.86
CA ARG A 144 8.07 18.47 14.71
C ARG A 144 7.87 18.11 13.23
N LEU A 145 7.49 19.08 12.40
CA LEU A 145 7.37 18.87 10.97
C LEU A 145 8.71 18.57 10.31
N GLU A 146 9.80 19.23 10.72
CA GLU A 146 11.14 18.93 10.21
C GLU A 146 11.57 17.50 10.54
N GLN A 147 11.35 17.05 11.77
CA GLN A 147 11.60 15.66 12.16
C GLN A 147 10.75 14.70 11.33
N SER A 148 9.45 14.97 11.19
CA SER A 148 8.57 14.13 10.39
C SER A 148 9.01 14.07 8.93
N VAL A 149 9.41 15.18 8.31
CA VAL A 149 9.91 15.21 6.93
C VAL A 149 11.18 14.37 6.78
N ALA A 150 12.08 14.39 7.77
CA ALA A 150 13.27 13.54 7.78
C ALA A 150 12.90 12.05 7.85
N GLU A 151 11.93 11.67 8.69
CA GLU A 151 11.41 10.29 8.77
C GLU A 151 10.80 9.84 7.44
N LEU A 152 10.02 10.70 6.77
CA LEU A 152 9.47 10.44 5.44
C LEU A 152 10.56 10.27 4.38
N HIS A 153 11.61 11.09 4.44
CA HIS A 153 12.72 11.01 3.52
C HIS A 153 13.45 9.67 3.64
N GLN A 154 13.75 9.24 4.87
CA GLN A 154 14.35 7.92 5.11
C GLN A 154 13.47 6.80 4.55
N MET A 155 12.15 6.90 4.74
CA MET A 155 11.19 5.95 4.19
C MET A 155 11.23 5.90 2.66
N PHE A 156 11.37 7.04 1.97
CA PHE A 156 11.50 7.05 0.52
C PHE A 156 12.78 6.37 0.04
N LEU A 157 13.90 6.55 0.73
CA LEU A 157 15.15 5.86 0.39
C LEU A 157 14.99 4.35 0.52
N ASP A 158 14.37 3.89 1.60
CA ASP A 158 14.14 2.47 1.84
C ASP A 158 13.18 1.86 0.80
N LEU A 159 12.18 2.62 0.35
CA LEU A 159 11.19 2.20 -0.63
C LEU A 159 11.65 2.35 -2.09
N ALA A 160 12.66 3.17 -2.37
CA ALA A 160 13.23 3.31 -3.72
C ALA A 160 13.77 1.96 -4.23
N LEU A 161 14.43 1.20 -3.35
CA LEU A 161 14.89 -0.18 -3.62
C LEU A 161 13.73 -1.17 -3.83
N LEU A 162 12.51 -0.82 -3.41
CA LEU A 162 11.33 -1.64 -3.66
C LEU A 162 10.70 -1.39 -5.04
N VAL A 163 10.91 -0.21 -5.64
CA VAL A 163 10.20 0.28 -6.83
C VAL A 163 11.00 0.18 -8.14
N GLU A 164 12.31 -0.07 -8.08
CA GLU A 164 13.24 0.02 -9.22
C GLU A 164 12.97 -0.96 -10.41
N GLN A 165 11.97 -1.84 -10.35
CA GLN A 165 11.65 -2.84 -11.39
C GLN A 165 10.35 -2.60 -12.18
N GLN A 166 9.73 -1.41 -12.15
CA GLN A 166 8.37 -1.21 -12.70
C GLN A 166 8.24 -1.15 -14.23
N GLY A 167 9.34 -1.09 -15.00
CA GLY A 167 9.28 -1.01 -16.47
C GLY A 167 8.94 -2.34 -17.16
N GLU A 168 9.43 -3.45 -16.63
CA GLU A 168 9.30 -4.80 -17.24
C GLU A 168 8.03 -5.54 -16.77
N LEU A 169 7.50 -5.15 -15.62
CA LEU A 169 6.44 -5.89 -14.91
C LEU A 169 5.03 -5.70 -15.49
N LEU A 170 4.75 -4.57 -16.18
CA LEU A 170 3.44 -4.30 -16.79
C LEU A 170 3.17 -5.18 -18.02
N ASP A 171 4.17 -5.33 -18.90
CA ASP A 171 4.07 -6.15 -20.11
C ASP A 171 3.91 -7.64 -19.73
N GLN A 172 4.57 -8.04 -18.64
CA GLN A 172 4.43 -9.37 -18.06
C GLN A 172 3.03 -9.66 -17.51
N ILE A 173 2.25 -8.66 -17.06
CA ILE A 173 0.85 -8.88 -16.61
C ILE A 173 -0.03 -9.20 -17.80
N ASP A 174 0.01 -8.39 -18.87
CA ASP A 174 -0.87 -8.64 -20.01
C ASP A 174 -0.61 -10.05 -20.56
N PHE A 175 0.66 -10.43 -20.64
CA PHE A 175 1.06 -11.79 -20.96
C PHE A 175 0.53 -12.85 -19.97
N GLN A 176 0.63 -12.61 -18.66
CA GLN A 176 0.21 -13.58 -17.65
C GLN A 176 -1.30 -13.69 -17.45
N VAL A 177 -2.04 -12.60 -17.56
CA VAL A 177 -3.51 -12.57 -17.53
C VAL A 177 -4.05 -13.30 -18.76
N ARG A 178 -3.47 -13.05 -19.94
CA ARG A 178 -3.78 -13.83 -21.15
C ARG A 178 -3.47 -15.31 -20.96
N THR A 179 -2.34 -15.64 -20.35
CA THR A 179 -1.94 -17.02 -20.07
C THR A 179 -2.90 -17.71 -19.09
N ALA A 180 -3.30 -17.03 -18.01
CA ALA A 180 -4.28 -17.54 -17.05
C ALA A 180 -5.67 -17.73 -17.69
N ALA A 181 -6.11 -16.79 -18.51
CA ALA A 181 -7.35 -16.90 -19.29
C ALA A 181 -7.30 -18.13 -20.22
N ASN A 182 -6.20 -18.32 -20.95
CA ASN A 182 -5.97 -19.49 -21.79
C ASN A 182 -6.04 -20.80 -20.99
N TYR A 183 -5.45 -20.87 -19.79
CA TYR A 183 -5.51 -22.06 -18.95
C TYR A 183 -6.93 -22.39 -18.47
N VAL A 184 -7.71 -21.37 -18.09
CA VAL A 184 -9.12 -21.57 -17.69
C VAL A 184 -9.95 -22.04 -18.88
N GLU A 185 -9.71 -21.49 -20.06
CA GLU A 185 -10.41 -21.89 -21.29
C GLU A 185 -10.07 -23.33 -21.68
N GLN A 186 -8.80 -23.72 -21.65
CA GLN A 186 -8.37 -25.11 -21.87
C GLN A 186 -8.98 -26.04 -20.81
N GLY A 187 -8.98 -25.66 -19.54
CA GLY A 187 -9.62 -26.43 -18.48
C GLY A 187 -11.12 -26.63 -18.70
N ASN A 188 -11.83 -25.59 -19.16
CA ASN A 188 -13.24 -25.69 -19.51
C ASN A 188 -13.47 -26.65 -20.69
N GLN A 189 -12.61 -26.60 -21.72
CA GLN A 189 -12.67 -27.54 -22.85
C GLN A 189 -12.45 -28.98 -22.40
N GLU A 190 -11.47 -29.24 -21.53
CA GLU A 190 -11.22 -30.58 -20.99
C GLU A 190 -12.38 -31.09 -20.13
N VAL A 191 -13.02 -30.22 -19.34
CA VAL A 191 -14.24 -30.58 -18.59
C VAL A 191 -15.39 -30.94 -19.54
N GLN A 192 -15.59 -30.17 -20.62
CA GLN A 192 -16.60 -30.48 -21.63
C GLN A 192 -16.34 -31.81 -22.34
N LYS A 193 -15.09 -32.08 -22.73
CA LYS A 193 -14.67 -33.37 -23.29
C LYS A 193 -14.94 -34.51 -22.31
N ALA A 194 -14.61 -34.33 -21.04
CA ALA A 194 -14.85 -35.34 -20.01
C ALA A 194 -16.35 -35.66 -19.85
N ILE A 195 -17.23 -34.64 -19.87
CA ILE A 195 -18.68 -34.82 -19.85
C ILE A 195 -19.16 -35.60 -21.10
N ALA A 196 -18.66 -35.24 -22.29
CA ALA A 196 -19.00 -35.92 -23.54
C ALA A 196 -18.56 -37.39 -23.53
N TYR A 197 -17.33 -37.66 -23.07
CA TYR A 197 -16.82 -39.02 -22.90
C TYR A 197 -17.68 -39.80 -21.90
N GLN A 198 -18.00 -39.24 -20.73
CA GLN A 198 -18.85 -39.89 -19.74
C GLN A 198 -20.24 -40.23 -20.30
N LYS A 199 -20.85 -39.36 -21.12
CA LYS A 199 -22.13 -39.62 -21.78
C LYS A 199 -22.03 -40.74 -22.81
N SER A 200 -20.97 -40.75 -23.61
CA SER A 200 -20.74 -41.79 -24.63
C SER A 200 -20.43 -43.16 -23.99
N HIS A 201 -19.65 -43.19 -22.91
CA HIS A 201 -19.32 -44.40 -22.16
C HIS A 201 -20.56 -45.02 -21.53
N ARG A 202 -21.47 -44.21 -20.96
CA ARG A 202 -22.75 -44.71 -20.44
C ARG A 202 -23.59 -45.39 -21.52
N LYS A 203 -23.69 -44.81 -22.72
CA LYS A 203 -24.40 -45.43 -23.85
C LYS A 203 -23.77 -46.76 -24.27
N LYS A 204 -22.45 -46.79 -24.44
CA LYS A 204 -21.70 -48.00 -24.79
C LYS A 204 -21.87 -49.10 -23.74
N MET A 205 -21.81 -48.74 -22.45
CA MET A 205 -22.00 -49.67 -21.35
C MET A 205 -23.42 -50.26 -21.33
N CYS A 206 -24.46 -49.44 -21.55
CA CYS A 206 -25.83 -49.94 -21.69
C CYS A 206 -26.00 -50.88 -22.90
N CYS A 207 -25.40 -50.58 -24.05
CA CYS A 207 -25.43 -51.47 -25.22
C CYS A 207 -24.73 -52.81 -24.93
N LEU A 208 -23.55 -52.78 -24.31
CA LEU A 208 -22.82 -54.00 -23.94
C LEU A 208 -23.61 -54.86 -22.94
N LEU A 209 -24.23 -54.23 -21.95
CA LEU A 209 -25.07 -54.91 -20.96
C LEU A 209 -26.30 -55.55 -21.62
N GLY A 210 -26.96 -54.83 -22.55
CA GLY A 210 -28.08 -55.37 -23.33
C GLY A 210 -27.70 -56.57 -24.20
N ILE A 211 -26.55 -56.51 -24.89
CA ILE A 211 -26.03 -57.66 -25.67
C ILE A 211 -25.76 -58.86 -24.76
N GLY A 212 -25.15 -58.65 -23.58
CA GLY A 212 -24.91 -59.71 -22.61
C GLY A 212 -26.19 -60.39 -22.13
N VAL A 213 -27.25 -59.62 -21.85
CA VAL A 213 -28.57 -60.17 -21.46
C VAL A 213 -29.20 -60.97 -22.60
N ALA A 214 -29.12 -60.48 -23.84
CA ALA A 214 -29.67 -61.18 -25.00
C ALA A 214 -28.99 -62.55 -25.23
N ILE A 215 -27.66 -62.61 -25.08
CA ILE A 215 -26.89 -63.85 -25.20
C ILE A 215 -27.31 -64.85 -24.10
N LEU A 216 -27.47 -64.39 -22.86
CA LEU A 216 -27.92 -65.25 -21.76
C LEU A 216 -29.31 -65.83 -22.02
N LEU A 217 -30.26 -65.01 -22.50
CA LEU A 217 -31.60 -65.48 -22.86
C LEU A 217 -31.56 -66.52 -23.98
N ALA A 218 -30.74 -66.31 -25.01
CA ALA A 218 -30.58 -67.28 -26.10
C ALA A 218 -30.07 -68.63 -25.58
N ILE A 219 -29.06 -68.63 -24.69
CA ILE A 219 -28.53 -69.86 -24.07
C ILE A 219 -29.62 -70.58 -23.27
N VAL A 220 -30.42 -69.85 -22.47
CA VAL A 220 -31.52 -70.43 -21.69
C VAL A 220 -32.59 -71.06 -22.59
N VAL A 221 -32.98 -70.37 -23.67
CA VAL A 221 -33.96 -70.89 -24.63
C VAL A 221 -33.44 -72.18 -25.30
N ILE A 222 -32.19 -72.18 -25.74
CA ILE A 222 -31.57 -73.37 -26.34
C ILE A 222 -31.57 -74.54 -25.33
N ALA A 223 -31.19 -74.28 -24.07
CA ALA A 223 -31.19 -75.31 -23.02
C ALA A 223 -32.60 -75.89 -22.77
N ILE A 224 -33.64 -75.06 -22.78
CA ILE A 224 -35.04 -75.50 -22.61
C ILE A 224 -35.50 -76.34 -23.81
N VAL A 225 -35.17 -75.92 -25.03
CA VAL A 225 -35.53 -76.66 -26.26
C VAL A 225 -34.83 -78.02 -26.30
N LEU A 226 -33.54 -78.07 -25.96
CA LEU A 226 -32.79 -79.32 -25.87
C LEU A 226 -33.36 -80.27 -24.81
N LYS A 227 -33.74 -79.74 -23.64
CA LYS A 227 -34.38 -80.53 -22.58
C LYS A 227 -35.78 -81.03 -22.95
N LYS A 228 -36.52 -80.29 -23.80
CA LYS A 228 -37.83 -80.70 -24.29
C LYS A 228 -37.74 -81.72 -25.43
N ALA A 229 -36.62 -81.73 -26.16
CA ALA A 229 -36.38 -82.65 -27.28
C ALA A 229 -35.75 -84.00 -26.84
N SER A 230 -35.22 -84.09 -25.62
CA SER A 230 -34.80 -85.35 -24.96
C SER A 230 -35.96 -85.96 -24.17
#